data_AF-A0A7Y5LI92-F1
#
_entry.id   AF-A0A7Y5LI92-F1
#
_cell.length_a   1.000
_cell.length_b   1.000
_cell.length_c   1.000
_cell.angle_alpha   90.00
_cell.angle_beta   90.00
_cell.angle_gamma   90.00
#
_symmetry.space_group_name_H-M   'P 1'
#
loop_
_entity.id
_entity.type
_entity.pdbx_description
1 polymer ?
#
loop_
_entity_poly.entity_id
_entity_poly.type
_entity_poly.pdbx_seq_one_letter_code
_entity_poly.pdbx_strand_id
1 'polypeptide(L)'
;MHNLTRSTLTEFFPEETALRLKAPAADPSCRTDPDSLAPPRVIGEGSVQGFFVVKLLRETPGATEEFWKAPDLDCERLYSKLEVKSSTDGSTFMVAEKITESVSSGEPSPDLFVVPTSFREVPPSTLVQESAAIEGAPLCDEVRGKLPDRDKRYLESRKFQPQ
;
A
#
# COMPACT_ATOMS: atom_id res chain seq x y z
N MET A 1 27.04 -6.73 28.62
CA MET A 1 26.35 -5.43 28.48
C MET A 1 25.82 -5.37 27.06
N HIS A 2 24.52 -5.59 26.86
CA HIS A 2 23.91 -5.51 25.54
C HIS A 2 23.63 -4.04 25.23
N ASN A 3 24.24 -3.51 24.16
CA ASN A 3 23.96 -2.16 23.69
C ASN A 3 22.55 -2.17 23.08
N LEU A 4 21.59 -1.57 23.79
CA LEU A 4 20.28 -1.24 23.24
C LEU A 4 20.44 0.00 22.35
N THR A 5 20.48 -0.21 21.05
CA THR A 5 20.50 0.88 20.07
C THR A 5 19.06 1.36 19.89
N ARG A 6 18.63 2.37 20.66
CA ARG A 6 17.36 3.06 20.39
C ARG A 6 17.59 4.01 19.22
N SER A 7 17.01 3.69 18.06
CA SER A 7 17.05 4.54 16.88
C SER A 7 15.65 5.11 16.65
N THR A 8 15.52 6.44 16.73
CA THR A 8 14.30 7.13 16.33
C THR A 8 14.42 7.45 14.84
N LEU A 9 13.61 6.78 14.03
CA LEU A 9 13.57 6.99 12.58
C LEU A 9 12.22 7.59 12.21
N THR A 10 12.23 8.83 11.71
CA THR A 10 11.05 9.43 11.09
C THR A 10 11.04 9.01 9.62
N GLU A 11 10.24 8.00 9.29
CA GLU A 11 9.98 7.63 7.89
C GLU A 11 8.92 8.55 7.31
N PHE A 12 9.32 9.35 6.34
CA PHE A 12 8.40 10.01 5.42
C PHE A 12 8.12 9.04 4.29
N PHE A 13 6.89 8.57 4.19
CA PHE A 13 6.50 7.67 3.10
C PHE A 13 6.44 8.47 1.79
N PRO A 14 7.24 8.12 0.77
CA PRO A 14 7.15 8.74 -0.54
C PRO A 14 5.81 8.41 -1.22
N GLU A 15 5.42 9.27 -2.15
CA GLU A 15 4.10 9.35 -2.80
C GLU A 15 3.63 8.04 -3.47
N GLU A 16 4.54 7.17 -3.90
CA GLU A 16 4.19 5.84 -4.45
C GLU A 16 3.51 4.93 -3.41
N THR A 17 3.81 5.09 -2.12
CA THR A 17 3.16 4.36 -1.03
C THR A 17 1.76 4.91 -0.74
N ALA A 18 1.56 6.22 -0.94
CA ALA A 18 0.23 6.87 -0.81
C ALA A 18 -0.75 6.44 -1.92
N LEU A 19 -0.24 6.05 -3.10
CA LEU A 19 -1.06 5.45 -4.16
C LEU A 19 -1.47 4.01 -3.83
N ARG A 20 -0.67 3.26 -3.06
CA ARG A 20 -1.03 1.92 -2.57
C ARG A 20 -2.10 1.96 -1.47
N LEU A 21 -2.13 3.01 -0.66
CA LEU A 21 -3.17 3.29 0.34
C LEU A 21 -4.61 3.40 -0.24
N LYS A 22 -4.78 3.53 -1.57
CA LYS A 22 -6.09 3.50 -2.26
C LYS A 22 -6.42 2.17 -2.93
N ALA A 23 -5.45 1.26 -3.09
CA ALA A 23 -5.78 -0.10 -3.45
C ALA A 23 -6.43 -0.77 -2.22
N PRO A 24 -7.43 -1.65 -2.37
CA PRO A 24 -7.76 -2.55 -1.28
C PRO A 24 -6.46 -3.22 -0.89
N ALA A 25 -6.07 -3.13 0.39
CA ALA A 25 -4.87 -3.80 0.90
C ALA A 25 -4.85 -5.20 0.31
N ALA A 26 -3.76 -5.55 -0.39
CA ALA A 26 -3.68 -6.83 -1.14
C ALA A 26 -3.99 -8.03 -0.22
N ASP A 27 -3.84 -7.83 1.09
CA ASP A 27 -4.31 -8.71 2.14
C ASP A 27 -4.89 -7.86 3.31
N PRO A 28 -6.22 -7.78 3.49
CA PRO A 28 -6.84 -7.03 4.59
C PRO A 28 -6.52 -7.62 5.97
N SER A 29 -5.91 -8.82 6.03
CA SER A 29 -5.51 -9.46 7.26
C SER A 29 -4.06 -9.15 7.68
N CYS A 30 -3.29 -8.48 6.81
CA CYS A 30 -1.86 -8.18 7.01
C CYS A 30 -0.98 -9.39 7.34
N ARG A 31 -1.42 -10.61 7.00
CA ARG A 31 -0.73 -11.85 7.36
C ARG A 31 0.41 -12.19 6.42
N THR A 32 0.37 -11.63 5.22
CA THR A 32 1.39 -11.82 4.21
C THR A 32 2.41 -10.67 4.22
N ASP A 33 3.62 -11.00 3.78
CA ASP A 33 4.67 -10.02 3.52
C ASP A 33 5.28 -10.38 2.15
N PRO A 34 4.93 -9.63 1.08
CA PRO A 34 5.28 -10.02 -0.29
C PRO A 34 6.79 -10.06 -0.53
N ASP A 35 7.58 -9.33 0.26
CA ASP A 35 9.03 -9.26 0.14
C ASP A 35 9.76 -10.33 0.98
N SER A 36 9.01 -11.22 1.65
CA SER A 36 9.60 -12.17 2.58
C SER A 36 9.80 -13.57 2.01
N LEU A 37 11.01 -14.10 2.21
CA LEU A 37 11.37 -15.49 1.88
C LEU A 37 10.75 -16.52 2.84
N ALA A 38 10.32 -16.09 4.02
CA ALA A 38 9.71 -16.95 5.04
C ALA A 38 8.39 -16.32 5.52
N PRO A 39 7.24 -16.97 5.27
CA PRO A 39 5.96 -16.43 5.68
C PRO A 39 5.94 -16.30 7.21
N PRO A 40 5.56 -15.12 7.75
CA PRO A 40 5.46 -14.96 9.18
C PRO A 40 4.28 -15.75 9.75
N ARG A 41 4.39 -16.16 11.01
CA ARG A 41 3.27 -16.74 11.78
C ARG A 41 2.57 -15.67 12.60
N VAL A 42 1.24 -15.71 12.63
CA VAL A 42 0.45 -14.86 13.54
C VAL A 42 0.66 -15.36 14.97
N ILE A 43 1.12 -14.48 15.85
CA ILE A 43 1.34 -14.78 17.27
C ILE A 43 0.31 -14.10 18.17
N GLY A 44 -0.50 -13.19 17.63
CA GLY A 44 -1.61 -12.57 18.34
C GLY A 44 -2.05 -11.25 17.73
N GLU A 45 -2.76 -10.47 18.52
CA GLU A 45 -3.31 -9.18 18.15
C GLU A 45 -3.03 -8.17 19.29
N GLY A 46 -3.20 -6.88 19.03
CA GLY A 46 -3.02 -5.84 20.03
C GLY A 46 -3.36 -4.45 19.53
N SER A 47 -2.80 -3.45 20.21
CA SER A 47 -2.93 -2.05 19.81
C SER A 47 -1.64 -1.26 20.00
N VAL A 48 -1.34 -0.34 19.09
CA VAL A 48 -0.23 0.62 19.18
C VAL A 48 -0.75 2.00 18.83
N GLN A 49 -0.57 2.98 19.71
CA GLN A 49 -1.04 4.36 19.51
C GLN A 49 -2.53 4.47 19.11
N GLY A 50 -3.37 3.57 19.63
CA GLY A 50 -4.81 3.53 19.34
C GLY A 50 -5.20 2.76 18.08
N PHE A 51 -4.25 2.32 17.26
CA PHE A 51 -4.51 1.49 16.09
C PHE A 51 -4.52 0.01 16.46
N PHE A 52 -5.48 -0.74 15.92
CA PHE A 52 -5.48 -2.21 15.98
C PHE A 52 -4.28 -2.76 15.19
N VAL A 53 -3.60 -3.75 15.75
CA VAL A 53 -2.46 -4.41 15.09
C VAL A 53 -2.53 -5.93 15.14
N VAL A 54 -2.04 -6.56 14.08
CA VAL A 54 -1.77 -8.00 14.01
C VAL A 54 -0.29 -8.23 14.33
N LYS A 55 -0.02 -9.11 15.30
CA LYS A 55 1.34 -9.45 15.74
C LYS A 55 1.84 -10.67 14.98
N LEU A 56 3.01 -10.52 14.38
CA LEU A 56 3.61 -11.49 13.49
C LEU A 56 5.01 -11.87 14.02
N LEU A 57 5.38 -13.13 13.86
CA LEU A 57 6.72 -13.62 14.13
C LEU A 57 7.30 -14.25 12.88
N ARG A 58 8.51 -13.84 12.53
CA ARG A 58 9.32 -14.46 11.49
C ARG A 58 10.56 -15.05 12.13
N GLU A 59 10.83 -16.31 11.80
CA GLU A 59 12.00 -17.03 12.28
C GLU A 59 12.85 -17.38 11.06
N THR A 60 14.09 -16.90 11.04
CA THR A 60 15.10 -17.23 10.04
C THR A 60 16.31 -17.85 10.72
N PRO A 61 17.17 -18.62 10.01
CA PRO A 61 18.38 -19.16 10.61
C PRO A 61 19.23 -18.06 11.23
N GLY A 62 19.38 -18.09 12.55
CA GLY A 62 20.16 -17.11 13.31
C GLY A 62 19.41 -15.82 13.69
N ALA A 63 18.13 -15.65 13.35
CA ALA A 63 17.38 -14.46 13.74
C ALA A 63 15.88 -14.71 13.99
N THR A 64 15.30 -13.88 14.84
CA THR A 64 13.86 -13.85 15.12
C THR A 64 13.38 -12.41 15.04
N GLU A 65 12.37 -12.16 14.22
CA GLU A 65 11.76 -10.84 14.05
C GLU A 65 10.30 -10.92 14.50
N GLU A 66 9.96 -10.19 15.56
CA GLU A 66 8.57 -9.89 15.92
C GLU A 66 8.19 -8.55 15.32
N PHE A 67 7.09 -8.45 14.57
CA PHE A 67 6.65 -7.17 14.02
C PHE A 67 5.13 -7.08 13.98
N TRP A 68 4.61 -5.87 14.17
CA TRP A 68 3.18 -5.65 14.31
C TRP A 68 2.69 -4.72 13.21
N LYS A 69 1.66 -5.14 12.48
CA LYS A 69 1.11 -4.42 11.32
C LYS A 69 -0.29 -3.90 11.63
N ALA A 70 -0.59 -2.67 11.22
CA ALA A 70 -1.90 -2.05 11.38
C ALA A 70 -2.74 -2.17 10.09
N PRO A 71 -3.83 -2.97 10.06
CA PRO A 71 -4.67 -3.12 8.88
C PRO A 71 -5.29 -1.82 8.38
N ASP A 72 -5.67 -0.92 9.29
CA ASP A 72 -6.26 0.37 8.95
C ASP A 72 -5.25 1.37 8.34
N LEU A 73 -3.96 1.03 8.37
CA LEU A 73 -2.86 1.82 7.80
C LEU A 73 -2.18 1.06 6.65
N ASP A 74 -2.95 0.33 5.83
CA ASP A 74 -2.42 -0.48 4.72
C ASP A 74 -1.30 -1.45 5.16
N CYS A 75 -1.51 -2.08 6.32
CA CYS A 75 -0.58 -3.04 6.92
C CYS A 75 0.80 -2.46 7.29
N GLU A 76 0.88 -1.16 7.55
CA GLU A 76 2.10 -0.48 7.98
C GLU A 76 2.65 -1.05 9.30
N ARG A 77 3.98 -1.16 9.41
CA ARG A 77 4.64 -1.74 10.59
C ARG A 77 4.77 -0.68 11.68
N LEU A 78 3.99 -0.81 12.75
CA LEU A 78 4.05 0.12 13.89
C LEU A 78 5.05 -0.31 14.98
N TYR A 79 5.50 -1.56 14.93
CA TYR A 79 6.49 -2.14 15.83
C TYR A 79 7.30 -3.19 15.10
N SER A 80 8.60 -3.26 15.39
CA SER A 80 9.47 -4.37 15.00
C SER A 80 10.57 -4.58 16.05
N LYS A 81 10.83 -5.83 16.37
CA LYS A 81 11.91 -6.29 17.24
C LYS A 81 12.64 -7.42 16.55
N LEU A 82 13.91 -7.20 16.23
CA LEU A 82 14.82 -8.17 15.66
C LEU A 82 15.81 -8.63 16.71
N GLU A 83 15.83 -9.93 16.99
CA GLU A 83 16.83 -10.60 17.81
C GLU A 83 17.71 -11.47 16.91
N VAL A 84 19.03 -11.26 16.95
CA VAL A 84 19.99 -12.07 16.20
C VAL A 84 20.85 -12.88 17.16
N LYS A 85 20.88 -14.18 16.91
CA LYS A 85 21.58 -15.20 17.71
C LYS A 85 22.92 -15.52 17.08
N SER A 86 23.89 -15.70 17.95
CA SER A 86 25.26 -16.04 17.59
C SER A 86 25.29 -17.47 17.06
N SER A 87 26.02 -17.68 15.97
CA SER A 87 26.13 -19.00 15.34
C SER A 87 26.96 -19.99 16.18
N THR A 88 27.76 -19.51 17.13
CA THR A 88 28.69 -20.33 17.90
C THR A 88 28.08 -20.91 19.18
N ASP A 89 27.24 -20.14 19.87
CA ASP A 89 26.69 -20.50 21.19
C ASP A 89 25.16 -20.31 21.29
N GLY A 90 24.51 -19.84 20.22
CA GLY A 90 23.07 -19.57 20.19
C GLY A 90 22.65 -18.38 21.05
N SER A 91 23.58 -17.64 21.64
CA SER A 91 23.29 -16.49 22.50
C SER A 91 22.83 -15.29 21.67
N THR A 92 21.89 -14.50 22.18
CA THR A 92 21.47 -13.27 21.50
C THR A 92 22.59 -12.24 21.59
N PHE A 93 23.20 -11.89 20.46
CA PHE A 93 24.27 -10.89 20.41
C PHE A 93 23.77 -9.51 19.96
N MET A 94 22.64 -9.45 19.26
CA MET A 94 22.02 -8.20 18.83
C MET A 94 20.52 -8.21 19.07
N VAL A 95 20.02 -7.11 19.60
CA VAL A 95 18.58 -6.79 19.66
C VAL A 95 18.40 -5.40 19.05
N ALA A 96 17.57 -5.29 18.03
CA ALA A 96 17.16 -4.03 17.43
C ALA A 96 15.65 -3.89 17.59
N GLU A 97 15.19 -2.75 18.10
CA GLU A 97 13.78 -2.47 18.33
C GLU A 97 13.41 -1.13 17.68
N LYS A 98 12.31 -1.12 16.93
CA LYS A 98 11.71 0.06 16.29
C LYS A 98 10.25 0.12 16.72
N ILE A 99 9.83 1.28 17.18
CA ILE A 99 8.45 1.56 17.56
C ILE A 99 8.02 2.89 16.96
N THR A 100 6.81 2.94 16.42
CA THR A 100 6.23 4.18 15.91
C THR A 100 5.83 5.08 17.07
N GLU A 101 6.42 6.28 17.12
CA GLU A 101 6.16 7.25 18.19
C GLU A 101 4.88 8.06 17.95
N SER A 102 4.54 8.36 16.70
CA SER A 102 3.30 9.05 16.34
C SER A 102 2.81 8.65 14.95
N VAL A 103 1.49 8.70 14.77
CA VAL A 103 0.82 8.56 13.48
C VAL A 103 -0.10 9.77 13.34
N SER A 104 0.04 10.52 12.26
CA SER A 104 -0.80 11.68 11.97
C SER A 104 -1.22 11.65 10.51
N SER A 105 -2.50 11.91 10.25
CA SER A 105 -2.99 12.12 8.90
C SER A 105 -2.55 13.51 8.40
N GLY A 106 -1.84 13.54 7.28
CA GLY A 106 -1.53 14.78 6.55
C GLY A 106 -2.49 15.01 5.39
N GLU A 107 -2.56 16.25 4.90
CA GLU A 107 -3.21 16.53 3.62
C GLU A 107 -2.43 15.81 2.51
N PRO A 108 -3.10 15.18 1.53
CA PRO A 108 -2.42 14.58 0.38
C PRO A 108 -1.56 15.61 -0.35
N SER A 109 -0.47 15.14 -0.98
CA SER A 109 0.37 16.02 -1.81
C SER A 109 -0.50 16.74 -2.85
N PRO A 110 -0.36 18.08 -3.00
CA PRO A 110 -1.10 18.82 -4.02
C PRO A 110 -0.76 18.32 -5.45
N ASP A 111 0.42 17.72 -5.63
CA ASP A 111 0.87 17.17 -6.91
C ASP A 111 -0.04 16.02 -7.41
N LEU A 112 -0.73 15.32 -6.52
CA LEU A 112 -1.74 14.30 -6.87
C LEU A 112 -2.97 14.88 -7.57
N PHE A 113 -3.22 16.18 -7.42
CA PHE A 113 -4.35 16.90 -8.02
C PHE A 113 -3.92 17.73 -9.23
N VAL A 114 -2.63 17.74 -9.56
CA VAL A 114 -2.13 18.40 -10.76
C VAL A 114 -2.54 17.56 -11.96
N VAL A 115 -3.38 18.14 -12.82
CA VAL A 115 -3.74 17.53 -14.10
C VAL A 115 -2.48 17.49 -14.98
N PRO A 116 -2.00 16.31 -15.41
CA PRO A 116 -0.81 16.21 -16.26
C PRO A 116 -0.97 17.06 -17.53
N THR A 117 0.12 17.64 -18.03
CA THR A 117 0.09 18.41 -19.29
C THR A 117 -0.28 17.55 -20.50
N SER A 118 -0.09 16.24 -20.40
CA SER A 118 -0.52 15.24 -21.39
C SER A 118 -1.98 14.83 -21.25
N PHE A 119 -2.69 15.27 -20.20
CA PHE A 119 -4.09 14.94 -20.01
C PHE A 119 -4.91 15.52 -21.15
N ARG A 120 -5.61 14.64 -21.84
CA ARG A 120 -6.58 15.00 -22.86
C ARG A 120 -7.90 14.34 -22.54
N GLU A 121 -8.93 15.15 -22.42
CA GLU A 121 -10.28 14.62 -22.33
C GLU A 121 -10.70 14.04 -23.69
N VAL A 122 -11.17 12.80 -23.66
CA VAL A 122 -11.59 12.06 -24.86
C VAL A 122 -13.01 11.51 -24.67
N PRO A 123 -13.77 11.31 -25.75
CA PRO A 123 -15.10 10.70 -25.67
C PRO A 123 -15.06 9.29 -25.05
N PRO A 124 -16.13 8.86 -24.37
CA PRO A 124 -16.25 7.52 -23.81
C PRO A 124 -15.93 6.39 -24.79
N SER A 125 -16.32 6.52 -26.07
CA SER A 125 -16.00 5.52 -27.08
C SER A 125 -14.50 5.33 -27.31
N THR A 126 -13.72 6.40 -27.25
CA THR A 126 -12.26 6.37 -27.41
C THR A 126 -11.61 5.56 -26.29
N LEU A 127 -12.00 5.82 -25.03
CA LEU A 127 -11.48 5.06 -23.87
C LEU A 127 -11.82 3.56 -23.97
N VAL A 128 -13.05 3.24 -24.36
CA VAL A 128 -13.50 1.85 -24.48
C VAL A 128 -12.77 1.12 -25.62
N GLN A 129 -12.47 1.82 -26.72
CA GLN A 129 -11.68 1.26 -27.82
C GLN A 129 -10.21 1.05 -27.43
N GLU A 130 -9.61 2.00 -26.72
CA GLU A 130 -8.23 1.89 -26.24
C GLU A 130 -8.06 0.75 -25.23
N SER A 131 -8.97 0.63 -24.26
CA SER A 131 -8.98 -0.48 -23.30
C SER A 131 -9.12 -1.84 -23.99
N ALA A 132 -10.05 -1.97 -24.94
CA ALA A 132 -10.21 -3.20 -25.74
C ALA A 132 -8.95 -3.55 -26.55
N ALA A 133 -8.25 -2.55 -27.07
CA ALA A 133 -6.98 -2.74 -27.79
C ALA A 133 -5.84 -3.20 -26.86
N ILE A 134 -5.77 -2.64 -25.64
CA ILE A 134 -4.79 -3.05 -24.61
C ILE A 134 -5.02 -4.49 -24.16
N GLU A 135 -6.29 -4.85 -23.93
CA GLU A 135 -6.69 -6.19 -23.49
C GLU A 135 -6.67 -7.23 -24.63
N GLY A 136 -6.53 -6.78 -25.88
CA GLY A 136 -6.57 -7.66 -27.06
C GLY A 136 -7.93 -8.31 -27.30
N ALA A 137 -9.00 -7.79 -26.69
CA ALA A 137 -10.34 -8.35 -26.75
C ALA A 137 -11.26 -7.44 -27.56
N PRO A 138 -11.92 -7.94 -28.63
CA PRO A 138 -12.83 -7.12 -29.41
C PRO A 138 -14.07 -6.75 -28.59
N LEU A 139 -14.53 -5.51 -28.73
CA LEU A 139 -15.79 -5.05 -28.14
C LEU A 139 -16.96 -5.87 -28.68
N CYS A 140 -17.81 -6.39 -27.79
CA CYS A 140 -19.05 -7.05 -28.17
C CYS A 140 -20.04 -6.06 -28.82
N ASP A 141 -20.91 -6.57 -29.69
CA ASP A 141 -21.81 -5.74 -30.50
C ASP A 141 -22.79 -4.92 -29.65
N GLU A 142 -23.21 -5.44 -28.51
CA GLU A 142 -24.08 -4.72 -27.58
C GLU A 142 -23.42 -3.45 -27.01
N VAL A 143 -22.15 -3.56 -26.60
CA VAL A 143 -21.39 -2.41 -26.11
C VAL A 143 -21.14 -1.44 -27.25
N ARG A 144 -20.74 -1.94 -28.44
CA ARG A 144 -20.48 -1.14 -29.62
C ARG A 144 -21.70 -0.31 -30.05
N GLY A 145 -22.89 -0.89 -30.00
CA GLY A 145 -24.14 -0.21 -30.35
C GLY A 145 -24.52 0.93 -29.40
N LYS A 146 -24.09 0.87 -28.13
CA LYS A 146 -24.41 1.87 -27.10
C LYS A 146 -23.41 3.03 -27.03
N LEU A 147 -22.23 2.91 -27.64
CA LEU A 147 -21.18 3.95 -27.59
C LEU A 147 -21.61 5.30 -28.19
N PRO A 148 -22.28 5.36 -29.36
CA PRO A 148 -22.69 6.64 -29.95
C PRO A 148 -23.59 7.48 -29.02
N ASP A 149 -24.53 6.83 -28.33
CA ASP A 149 -25.44 7.52 -27.39
C ASP A 149 -24.72 7.99 -26.12
N ARG A 150 -23.65 7.29 -25.71
CA ARG A 150 -22.80 7.72 -24.59
C ARG A 150 -21.97 8.93 -24.97
N ASP A 151 -21.38 8.91 -26.17
CA ASP A 151 -20.62 10.05 -26.69
C ASP A 151 -21.49 11.28 -26.88
N LYS A 152 -22.71 11.12 -27.41
CA LYS A 152 -23.66 12.21 -27.55
C LYS A 152 -23.96 12.89 -26.22
N ARG A 153 -24.29 12.09 -25.18
CA ARG A 153 -24.55 12.62 -23.83
C ARG A 153 -23.33 13.33 -23.23
N TYR A 154 -22.14 12.79 -23.45
CA TYR A 154 -20.89 13.41 -23.01
C TYR A 154 -20.64 14.75 -23.72
N LEU A 155 -20.80 14.82 -25.05
CA LEU A 155 -20.63 16.07 -25.79
C LEU A 155 -21.68 17.12 -25.43
N GLU A 156 -22.91 16.70 -25.13
CA GLU A 156 -23.98 17.59 -24.69
C GLU A 156 -23.73 18.17 -23.30
N SER A 157 -23.24 17.37 -22.34
CA SER A 157 -22.94 17.87 -20.99
C SER A 157 -21.80 18.90 -20.97
N ARG A 158 -20.88 18.81 -21.93
CA ARG A 158 -19.76 19.75 -22.08
C ARG A 158 -20.15 21.13 -22.62
N LYS A 159 -21.33 21.26 -23.24
CA LYS A 159 -21.82 22.57 -23.76
C LYS A 159 -22.12 23.59 -22.66
N PHE A 160 -22.28 23.14 -21.42
CA PHE A 160 -22.73 23.97 -20.30
C PHE A 160 -21.65 24.19 -19.24
N GLN A 161 -20.40 23.78 -19.48
CA GLN A 161 -19.30 24.05 -18.57
C GLN A 161 -18.74 25.45 -18.85
N PRO A 162 -18.67 26.36 -17.85
CA PRO A 162 -18.01 27.65 -18.01
C PRO A 162 -16.52 27.43 -18.32
N GLN A 163 -16.00 28.22 -19.28
CA GLN A 163 -14.58 28.23 -19.66
C GLN A 163 -13.72 28.90 -18.59
#